data_AF-A0A208Y7C0-F1
#
_entry.id   AF-A0A208Y7C0-F1
#
_cell.length_a   1.000
_cell.length_b   1.000
_cell.length_c   1.000
_cell.angle_alpha   90.00
_cell.angle_beta   90.00
_cell.angle_gamma   90.00
#
_symmetry.space_group_name_H-M   'P 1'
#
loop_
_entity.id
_entity.type
_entity.pdbx_description
1 polymer ?
#
loop_
_entity_poly.entity_id
_entity_poly.type
_entity_poly.pdbx_seq_one_letter_code
_entity_poly.pdbx_strand_id
1 'polypeptide(L)'
;MGNAMTPRHLGMLVSLLSLLAACGGEDPAPLQARSIEDLERQGALPVLDRSEDLGGPDADGNGVRDDIDAWIARQGGAPARQDALRQLARAFRDALLVRGDSVAAQEAAWRTTLAVSCVMARSGSGTEGADAVADMRKMSANTKARVLAYLDYSAALDGAILSLPAGDGCDE
;
A
#
# COMPACT_ATOMS: atom_id res chain seq x y z
N MET A 1 -29.76 50.18 63.47
CA MET A 1 -28.63 49.94 64.39
C MET A 1 -28.55 48.44 64.66
N GLY A 2 -27.43 47.79 64.29
CA GLY A 2 -26.93 46.46 64.71
C GLY A 2 -27.88 45.25 64.58
N ASN A 3 -27.49 44.05 64.16
CA ASN A 3 -26.18 43.44 63.98
C ASN A 3 -26.30 42.27 62.99
N ALA A 4 -25.16 41.96 62.35
CA ALA A 4 -24.94 40.82 61.46
C ALA A 4 -24.82 39.49 62.24
N MET A 5 -25.10 38.37 61.55
CA MET A 5 -24.19 37.21 61.49
C MET A 5 -24.61 36.24 60.37
N THR A 6 -23.60 35.81 59.61
CA THR A 6 -23.63 34.89 58.46
C THR A 6 -23.74 33.41 58.91
N PRO A 7 -23.99 32.46 57.98
CA PRO A 7 -22.85 31.66 57.55
C PRO A 7 -22.79 31.27 56.06
N ARG A 8 -21.58 30.80 55.72
CA ARG A 8 -20.98 30.41 54.44
C ARG A 8 -21.63 29.17 53.81
N HIS A 9 -21.83 29.15 52.48
CA HIS A 9 -21.72 27.95 51.62
C HIS A 9 -21.32 28.43 50.21
N LEU A 10 -20.05 28.29 49.85
CA LEU A 10 -19.49 27.21 49.01
C LEU A 10 -19.93 27.35 47.54
N GLY A 11 -18.98 27.80 46.71
CA GLY A 11 -19.18 28.06 45.29
C GLY A 11 -19.65 26.85 44.51
N MET A 12 -20.69 27.06 43.71
CA MET A 12 -21.23 26.10 42.76
C MET A 12 -20.56 26.35 41.41
N LEU A 13 -19.59 25.51 41.07
CA LEU A 13 -19.01 25.41 39.73
C LEU A 13 -20.10 24.90 38.78
N VAL A 14 -20.63 25.78 37.92
CA VAL A 14 -21.52 25.42 36.82
C VAL A 14 -20.65 24.92 35.67
N SER A 15 -20.53 23.60 35.55
CA SER A 15 -19.95 22.95 34.36
C SER A 15 -20.92 23.07 33.19
N LEU A 16 -20.53 23.89 32.21
CA LEU A 16 -21.18 24.05 30.92
C LEU A 16 -20.89 22.79 30.06
N LEU A 17 -21.87 21.90 29.88
CA LEU A 17 -21.77 20.81 28.89
C LEU A 17 -22.23 21.33 27.52
N SER A 18 -21.27 21.59 26.65
CA SER A 18 -21.50 21.92 25.24
C SER A 18 -21.84 20.64 24.45
N LEU A 19 -23.09 20.51 24.02
CA LEU A 19 -23.54 19.49 23.08
C LEU A 19 -22.98 19.82 21.68
N LEU A 20 -21.98 19.06 21.23
CA LEU A 20 -21.53 19.07 19.83
C LEU A 20 -22.56 18.27 19.00
N ALA A 21 -23.30 18.96 18.15
CA ALA A 21 -24.08 18.35 17.08
C ALA A 21 -23.11 17.77 16.05
N ALA A 22 -23.01 16.44 15.99
CA ALA A 22 -22.31 15.74 14.92
C ALA A 22 -23.19 15.72 13.66
N CYS A 23 -22.62 16.11 12.53
CA CYS A 23 -23.24 16.03 11.21
C CYS A 23 -23.59 14.58 10.88
N GLY A 24 -24.89 14.27 10.84
CA GLY A 24 -25.40 13.04 10.25
C GLY A 24 -25.33 13.15 8.73
N GLY A 25 -24.30 12.55 8.14
CA GLY A 25 -24.39 11.95 6.81
C GLY A 25 -24.72 10.48 6.99
N GLU A 26 -25.65 9.95 6.20
CA GLU A 26 -25.90 8.51 6.14
C GLU A 26 -24.62 7.81 5.65
N ASP A 27 -23.85 7.28 6.58
CA ASP A 27 -22.79 6.35 6.27
C ASP A 27 -23.43 5.12 5.58
N PRO A 28 -22.89 4.66 4.44
CA PRO A 28 -23.34 3.39 3.86
C PRO A 28 -23.23 2.31 4.94
N ALA A 29 -24.26 1.45 5.00
CA ALA A 29 -24.33 0.40 6.03
C ALA A 29 -22.98 -0.34 6.11
N PRO A 30 -22.41 -0.52 7.32
CA PRO A 30 -21.09 -1.10 7.45
C PRO A 30 -21.07 -2.49 6.80
N LEU A 31 -20.06 -2.75 5.98
CA LEU A 31 -19.81 -4.08 5.43
C LEU A 31 -19.76 -5.06 6.61
N GLN A 32 -20.71 -6.00 6.67
CA GLN A 32 -20.74 -7.05 7.70
C GLN A 32 -19.70 -8.14 7.42
N ALA A 33 -18.50 -7.75 6.99
CA ALA A 33 -17.43 -8.68 6.72
C ALA A 33 -16.86 -9.22 8.04
N ARG A 34 -16.86 -10.55 8.18
CA ARG A 34 -16.35 -11.23 9.39
C ARG A 34 -14.96 -11.82 9.17
N SER A 35 -14.48 -11.81 7.92
CA SER A 35 -13.22 -12.40 7.48
C SER A 35 -12.64 -11.68 6.25
N ILE A 36 -11.37 -11.96 5.92
CA ILE A 36 -10.73 -11.45 4.70
C ILE A 36 -11.41 -12.08 3.48
N GLU A 37 -11.75 -13.35 3.55
CA GLU A 37 -12.44 -14.10 2.50
C GLU A 37 -13.83 -13.51 2.19
N ASP A 38 -14.53 -12.96 3.20
CA ASP A 38 -15.77 -12.22 2.97
C ASP A 38 -15.53 -10.97 2.12
N LEU A 39 -14.49 -10.19 2.46
CA LEU A 39 -14.14 -8.97 1.73
C LEU A 39 -13.71 -9.28 0.29
N GLU A 40 -12.97 -10.37 0.09
CA GLU A 40 -12.58 -10.87 -1.23
C GLU A 40 -13.80 -11.31 -2.06
N ARG A 41 -14.72 -12.11 -1.49
CA ARG A 41 -15.96 -12.52 -2.16
C ARG A 41 -16.83 -11.34 -2.56
N GLN A 42 -16.82 -10.28 -1.76
CA GLN A 42 -17.56 -9.04 -2.01
C GLN A 42 -16.83 -8.11 -2.99
N GLY A 43 -15.59 -8.44 -3.40
CA GLY A 43 -14.76 -7.60 -4.27
C GLY A 43 -14.16 -6.37 -3.59
N ALA A 44 -14.30 -6.25 -2.26
CA ALA A 44 -13.72 -5.16 -1.48
C ALA A 44 -12.19 -5.31 -1.30
N LEU A 45 -11.67 -6.53 -1.40
CA LEU A 45 -10.23 -6.83 -1.43
C LEU A 45 -9.87 -7.68 -2.65
N PRO A 46 -8.65 -7.56 -3.18
CA PRO A 46 -8.14 -8.51 -4.16
C PRO A 46 -7.98 -9.89 -3.54
N VAL A 47 -8.37 -10.92 -4.28
CA VAL A 47 -7.96 -12.30 -4.00
C VAL A 47 -6.49 -12.43 -4.39
N LEU A 48 -5.63 -12.69 -3.42
CA LEU A 48 -4.18 -12.82 -3.62
C LEU A 48 -3.72 -14.27 -3.43
N ASP A 49 -2.68 -14.66 -4.16
CA ASP A 49 -1.97 -15.91 -3.94
C ASP A 49 -1.25 -15.86 -2.59
N ARG A 50 -1.50 -16.86 -1.75
CA ARG A 50 -0.94 -17.00 -0.40
C ARG A 50 0.00 -18.18 -0.28
N SER A 51 0.45 -18.74 -1.40
CA SER A 51 1.42 -19.84 -1.41
C SER A 51 2.79 -19.41 -0.87
N GLU A 52 3.63 -20.39 -0.53
CA GLU A 52 5.01 -20.14 -0.12
C GLU A 52 5.97 -19.94 -1.30
N ASP A 53 5.49 -20.09 -2.54
CA ASP A 53 6.28 -19.81 -3.73
C ASP A 53 6.53 -18.30 -3.84
N LEU A 54 7.81 -17.90 -3.83
CA LEU A 54 8.22 -16.51 -3.90
C LEU A 54 7.78 -15.86 -5.23
N GLY A 55 7.91 -16.58 -6.35
CA GLY A 55 7.49 -16.09 -7.66
C GLY A 55 5.97 -16.16 -7.84
N GLY A 56 5.37 -17.19 -7.26
CA GLY A 56 3.95 -17.50 -7.40
C GLY A 56 3.55 -17.89 -8.83
N PRO A 57 2.27 -18.20 -9.05
CA PRO A 57 1.76 -18.56 -10.38
C PRO A 57 1.91 -17.41 -11.38
N ASP A 58 2.48 -17.72 -12.54
CA ASP A 58 2.65 -16.83 -13.71
C ASP A 58 2.42 -17.71 -14.95
N ALA A 59 1.14 -17.85 -15.33
CA ALA A 59 0.74 -18.85 -16.32
C ALA A 59 1.08 -18.44 -17.76
N ASP A 60 1.13 -17.14 -18.05
CA ASP A 60 1.46 -16.61 -19.37
C ASP A 60 2.96 -16.29 -19.53
N GLY A 61 3.74 -16.39 -18.45
CA GLY A 61 5.19 -16.20 -18.45
C GLY A 61 5.59 -14.73 -18.64
N ASN A 62 4.70 -13.79 -18.35
CA ASN A 62 4.95 -12.37 -18.55
C ASN A 62 5.80 -11.75 -17.41
N GLY A 63 6.13 -12.53 -16.37
CA GLY A 63 6.90 -12.11 -15.21
C GLY A 63 6.07 -11.45 -14.10
N VAL A 64 4.76 -11.42 -14.22
CA VAL A 64 3.80 -10.91 -13.23
C VAL A 64 2.99 -12.08 -12.69
N ARG A 65 2.72 -12.04 -11.38
CA ARG A 65 1.93 -13.07 -10.74
C ARG A 65 0.46 -12.94 -11.15
N ASP A 66 -0.21 -14.05 -11.44
CA ASP A 66 -1.58 -14.07 -12.01
C ASP A 66 -2.61 -13.28 -11.17
N ASP A 67 -2.49 -13.32 -9.83
CA ASP A 67 -3.35 -12.57 -8.90
C ASP A 67 -3.14 -11.05 -8.98
N ILE A 68 -1.90 -10.61 -9.21
CA ILE A 68 -1.52 -9.21 -9.42
C ILE A 68 -2.00 -8.76 -10.79
N ASP A 69 -1.82 -9.56 -11.84
CA ASP A 69 -2.38 -9.22 -13.16
C ASP A 69 -3.90 -9.06 -13.12
N ALA A 70 -4.59 -9.95 -12.40
CA ALA A 70 -6.03 -9.81 -12.17
C ALA A 70 -6.38 -8.52 -11.41
N TRP A 71 -5.56 -8.08 -10.45
CA TRP A 71 -5.74 -6.79 -9.79
C TRP A 71 -5.49 -5.60 -10.73
N ILE A 72 -4.41 -5.64 -11.54
CA ILE A 72 -4.09 -4.59 -12.52
C ILE A 72 -5.23 -4.43 -13.53
N ALA A 73 -5.78 -5.54 -14.04
CA ALA A 73 -6.91 -5.53 -14.97
C ALA A 73 -8.16 -4.86 -14.36
N ARG A 74 -8.40 -5.03 -13.05
CA ARG A 74 -9.53 -4.42 -12.34
C ARG A 74 -9.38 -2.92 -12.09
N GLN A 75 -8.15 -2.39 -12.07
CA GLN A 75 -7.93 -0.95 -11.93
C GLN A 75 -8.46 -0.15 -13.14
N GLY A 76 -8.62 -0.80 -14.31
CA GLY A 76 -9.04 -0.14 -15.54
C GLY A 76 -8.00 0.88 -16.02
N GLY A 77 -8.46 1.97 -16.63
CA GLY A 77 -7.60 3.08 -17.04
C GLY A 77 -6.89 2.90 -18.38
N ALA A 78 -5.97 3.81 -18.68
CA ALA A 78 -5.22 3.82 -19.94
C ALA A 78 -4.24 2.62 -20.02
N PRO A 79 -4.04 2.00 -21.20
CA PRO A 79 -3.12 0.87 -21.38
C PRO A 79 -1.72 1.15 -20.82
N ALA A 80 -1.18 2.34 -21.08
CA ALA A 80 0.13 2.77 -20.58
C ALA A 80 0.25 2.75 -19.04
N ARG A 81 -0.84 2.99 -18.31
CA ARG A 81 -0.85 2.88 -16.84
C ARG A 81 -0.82 1.43 -16.39
N GLN A 82 -1.54 0.55 -17.09
CA GLN A 82 -1.50 -0.87 -16.81
C GLN A 82 -0.11 -1.45 -17.07
N ASP A 83 0.55 -1.03 -18.15
CA ASP A 83 1.91 -1.47 -18.47
C ASP A 83 2.93 -1.01 -17.43
N ALA A 84 2.80 0.23 -16.93
CA ALA A 84 3.61 0.73 -15.81
C ALA A 84 3.42 -0.11 -14.53
N LEU A 85 2.17 -0.50 -14.22
CA LEU A 85 1.89 -1.37 -13.08
C LEU A 85 2.48 -2.77 -13.28
N ARG A 86 2.43 -3.34 -14.49
CA ARG A 86 3.05 -4.63 -14.81
C ARG A 86 4.58 -4.55 -14.70
N GLN A 87 5.19 -3.47 -15.16
CA GLN A 87 6.62 -3.21 -14.99
C GLN A 87 7.01 -3.20 -13.50
N LEU A 88 6.22 -2.51 -12.66
CA LEU A 88 6.46 -2.49 -11.22
C LEU A 88 6.25 -3.85 -10.56
N ALA A 89 5.23 -4.61 -10.98
CA ALA A 89 4.98 -5.95 -10.50
C ALA A 89 6.13 -6.91 -10.82
N ARG A 90 6.65 -6.89 -12.06
CA ARG A 90 7.85 -7.63 -12.47
C ARG A 90 9.05 -7.26 -11.59
N ALA A 91 9.30 -5.97 -11.40
CA ALA A 91 10.43 -5.49 -10.62
C ALA A 91 10.37 -5.95 -9.15
N PHE A 92 9.20 -5.90 -8.52
CA PHE A 92 9.03 -6.43 -7.16
C PHE A 92 9.20 -7.93 -7.09
N ARG A 93 8.64 -8.69 -8.04
CA ARG A 93 8.83 -10.15 -8.10
C ARG A 93 10.30 -10.49 -8.21
N ASP A 94 11.02 -9.85 -9.14
CA ASP A 94 12.46 -10.09 -9.35
C ASP A 94 13.27 -9.76 -8.09
N ALA A 95 12.95 -8.66 -7.39
CA ALA A 95 13.59 -8.31 -6.13
C ALA A 95 13.43 -9.39 -5.05
N LEU A 96 12.26 -10.04 -4.97
CA LEU A 96 12.03 -11.16 -4.03
C LEU A 96 12.80 -12.44 -4.40
N LEU A 97 13.21 -12.58 -5.66
CA LEU A 97 13.98 -13.75 -6.14
C LEU A 97 15.49 -13.56 -6.01
N VAL A 98 15.96 -12.36 -5.68
CA VAL A 98 17.37 -12.09 -5.35
C VAL A 98 17.74 -12.82 -4.06
N ARG A 99 18.87 -13.53 -4.06
CA ARG A 99 19.34 -14.31 -2.91
C ARG A 99 20.70 -13.84 -2.42
N GLY A 100 20.72 -12.87 -1.52
CA GLY A 100 21.92 -12.43 -0.77
C GLY A 100 23.06 -11.81 -1.61
N ASP A 101 22.89 -11.69 -2.92
CA ASP A 101 23.85 -11.06 -3.84
C ASP A 101 23.58 -9.56 -3.90
N SER A 102 24.54 -8.77 -3.41
CA SER A 102 24.41 -7.31 -3.34
C SER A 102 24.48 -6.62 -4.71
N VAL A 103 25.11 -7.22 -5.72
CA VAL A 103 25.14 -6.67 -7.08
C VAL A 103 23.77 -6.90 -7.72
N ALA A 104 23.26 -8.13 -7.65
CA ALA A 104 21.92 -8.44 -8.14
C ALA A 104 20.83 -7.65 -7.40
N ALA A 105 20.99 -7.42 -6.09
CA ALA A 105 20.09 -6.59 -5.30
C ALA A 105 20.10 -5.13 -5.79
N GLN A 106 21.27 -4.54 -6.04
CA GLN A 106 21.36 -3.17 -6.57
C GLN A 106 20.74 -3.05 -7.96
N GLU A 107 20.94 -4.04 -8.84
CA GLU A 107 20.29 -4.07 -10.15
C GLU A 107 18.76 -4.16 -10.03
N ALA A 108 18.25 -5.02 -9.15
CA ALA A 108 16.81 -5.12 -8.88
C ALA A 108 16.24 -3.83 -8.26
N ALA A 109 17.00 -3.15 -7.39
CA ALA A 109 16.62 -1.87 -6.81
C ALA A 109 16.56 -0.75 -7.85
N TRP A 110 17.50 -0.76 -8.80
CA TRP A 110 17.49 0.16 -9.92
C TRP A 110 16.27 -0.06 -10.83
N ARG A 111 15.97 -1.31 -11.18
CA ARG A 111 14.75 -1.64 -11.95
C ARG A 111 13.47 -1.25 -11.22
N THR A 112 13.42 -1.48 -9.91
CA THR A 112 12.29 -1.04 -9.07
C THR A 112 12.14 0.48 -9.09
N THR A 113 13.26 1.21 -9.04
CA THR A 113 13.29 2.68 -9.09
C THR A 113 12.77 3.20 -10.44
N LEU A 114 13.18 2.59 -11.55
CA LEU A 114 12.66 2.90 -12.88
C LEU A 114 11.15 2.66 -12.95
N ALA A 115 10.68 1.50 -12.50
CA ALA A 115 9.27 1.13 -12.54
C ALA A 115 8.40 2.04 -11.65
N VAL A 116 8.90 2.44 -10.48
CA VAL A 116 8.24 3.44 -9.62
C VAL A 116 8.13 4.76 -10.37
N SER A 117 9.21 5.23 -11.01
CA SER A 117 9.15 6.46 -11.82
C SER A 117 8.10 6.35 -12.93
N CYS A 118 8.01 5.20 -13.61
CA CYS A 118 7.02 4.99 -14.67
C CYS A 118 5.59 5.05 -14.12
N VAL A 119 5.31 4.39 -13.00
CA VAL A 119 3.99 4.46 -12.36
C VAL A 119 3.65 5.90 -12.00
N MET A 120 4.58 6.66 -11.43
CA MET A 120 4.36 8.07 -11.10
C MET A 120 4.05 8.91 -12.36
N ALA A 121 4.81 8.72 -13.44
CA ALA A 121 4.62 9.43 -14.70
C ALA A 121 3.30 9.08 -15.42
N ARG A 122 2.80 7.84 -15.25
CA ARG A 122 1.54 7.36 -15.85
C ARG A 122 0.34 7.42 -14.89
N SER A 123 0.48 8.09 -13.75
CA SER A 123 -0.62 8.36 -12.82
C SER A 123 -1.29 9.70 -13.12
N GLY A 124 -2.59 9.82 -12.85
CA GLY A 124 -3.30 11.09 -12.96
C GLY A 124 -2.89 12.11 -11.89
N SER A 125 -2.29 11.63 -10.79
CA SER A 125 -1.71 12.48 -9.74
C SER A 125 -0.57 11.77 -9.01
N GLY A 126 0.26 12.54 -8.31
CA GLY A 126 1.34 11.98 -7.49
C GLY A 126 0.83 11.12 -6.34
N THR A 127 -0.33 11.43 -5.76
CA THR A 127 -0.96 10.62 -4.71
C THR A 127 -1.42 9.27 -5.26
N GLU A 128 -2.08 9.28 -6.42
CA GLU A 128 -2.51 8.04 -7.08
C GLU A 128 -1.32 7.13 -7.43
N GLY A 129 -0.19 7.71 -7.86
CA GLY A 129 1.04 6.96 -8.10
C GLY A 129 1.65 6.38 -6.83
N ALA A 130 1.74 7.19 -5.77
CA ALA A 130 2.27 6.75 -4.48
C ALA A 130 1.43 5.62 -3.87
N ASP A 131 0.10 5.73 -3.94
CA ASP A 131 -0.84 4.71 -3.45
C ASP A 131 -0.69 3.41 -4.26
N ALA A 132 -0.62 3.50 -5.59
CA ALA A 132 -0.42 2.33 -6.44
C ALA A 132 0.91 1.61 -6.15
N VAL A 133 2.00 2.36 -5.93
CA VAL A 133 3.30 1.79 -5.55
C VAL A 133 3.22 1.11 -4.18
N ALA A 134 2.57 1.76 -3.21
CA ALA A 134 2.41 1.22 -1.87
C ALA A 134 1.59 -0.08 -1.87
N ASP A 135 0.49 -0.12 -2.63
CA ASP A 135 -0.37 -1.29 -2.76
C ASP A 135 0.36 -2.43 -3.50
N MET A 136 1.06 -2.13 -4.59
CA MET A 136 1.86 -3.13 -5.30
C MET A 136 2.90 -3.80 -4.39
N ARG A 137 3.58 -3.01 -3.56
CA ARG A 137 4.54 -3.54 -2.57
C ARG A 137 3.85 -4.47 -1.55
N LYS A 138 2.70 -4.06 -1.00
CA LYS A 138 1.93 -4.87 -0.03
C LYS A 138 1.49 -6.20 -0.64
N MET A 139 0.97 -6.17 -1.86
CA MET A 139 0.51 -7.37 -2.57
C MET A 139 1.68 -8.27 -2.98
N SER A 140 2.84 -7.69 -3.31
CA SER A 140 4.03 -8.46 -3.68
C SER A 140 4.63 -9.20 -2.48
N ALA A 141 4.66 -8.59 -1.29
CA ALA A 141 5.17 -9.19 -0.05
C ALA A 141 4.06 -9.63 0.91
N ASN A 142 3.05 -10.35 0.42
CA ASN A 142 1.81 -10.67 1.15
C ASN A 142 1.84 -11.98 1.97
N THR A 143 2.95 -12.73 1.94
CA THR A 143 3.13 -13.97 2.71
C THR A 143 4.39 -13.89 3.56
N LYS A 144 4.49 -14.71 4.61
CA LYS A 144 5.69 -14.76 5.47
C LYS A 144 6.96 -15.03 4.66
N ALA A 145 6.91 -15.97 3.72
CA ALA A 145 8.04 -16.30 2.85
C ALA A 145 8.49 -15.08 2.02
N ARG A 146 7.54 -14.36 1.41
CA ARG A 146 7.83 -13.17 0.61
C ARG A 146 8.30 -11.98 1.44
N VAL A 147 7.80 -11.81 2.67
CA VAL A 147 8.31 -10.79 3.60
C VAL A 147 9.75 -11.08 3.99
N LEU A 148 10.08 -12.33 4.31
CA LEU A 148 11.46 -12.70 4.64
C LEU A 148 12.41 -12.48 3.45
N ALA A 149 12.00 -12.88 2.24
CA ALA A 149 12.77 -12.61 1.03
C ALA A 149 12.96 -11.10 0.77
N TYR A 150 11.92 -10.29 0.99
CA TYR A 150 12.03 -8.83 0.90
C TYR A 150 13.02 -8.25 1.93
N LEU A 151 13.04 -8.78 3.15
CA LEU A 151 13.99 -8.35 4.19
C LEU A 151 15.43 -8.75 3.83
N ASP A 152 15.63 -9.94 3.28
CA ASP A 152 16.95 -10.39 2.81
C ASP A 152 17.45 -9.52 1.65
N TYR A 153 16.58 -9.21 0.69
CA TYR A 153 16.85 -8.25 -0.39
C TYR A 153 17.20 -6.86 0.17
N SER A 154 16.41 -6.35 1.13
CA SER A 154 16.65 -5.07 1.76
C SER A 154 17.96 -5.04 2.55
N ALA A 155 18.35 -6.14 3.18
CA ALA A 155 19.63 -6.26 3.88
C ALA A 155 20.81 -6.29 2.90
N ALA A 156 20.67 -6.92 1.73
CA ALA A 156 21.68 -6.91 0.67
C ALA A 156 21.92 -5.52 0.06
N LEU A 157 20.99 -4.57 0.27
CA LEU A 157 21.10 -3.17 -0.14
C LEU A 157 21.68 -2.25 0.94
N ASP A 158 22.05 -2.78 2.11
CA ASP A 158 22.61 -1.94 3.17
C ASP A 158 23.87 -1.21 2.70
N GLY A 159 23.91 0.11 2.92
CA GLY A 159 24.98 0.98 2.44
C GLY A 159 24.98 1.30 0.94
N ALA A 160 24.04 0.78 0.13
CA ALA A 160 23.95 1.10 -1.28
C ALA A 160 23.47 2.55 -1.53
N ILE A 161 23.95 3.16 -2.60
CA ILE A 161 23.52 4.49 -3.06
C ILE A 161 22.77 4.33 -4.38
N LEU A 162 21.52 4.77 -4.41
CA LEU A 162 20.67 4.77 -5.60
C LEU A 162 20.43 6.21 -6.04
N SER A 163 20.51 6.47 -7.33
CA SER A 163 20.14 7.77 -7.92
C SER A 163 18.71 7.72 -8.45
N LEU A 164 18.09 8.87 -8.63
CA LEU A 164 16.83 8.94 -9.38
C LEU A 164 17.11 8.69 -10.86
N PRO A 165 16.21 8.01 -11.58
CA PRO A 165 16.38 7.76 -12.99
C PRO A 165 16.17 9.04 -13.80
N ALA A 166 16.85 9.12 -14.94
CA ALA A 166 16.54 10.12 -15.94
C ALA A 166 15.29 9.69 -16.73
N GLY A 167 14.44 10.65 -17.10
CA GLY A 167 13.23 10.37 -17.88
C GLY A 167 12.05 9.87 -17.05
N ASP A 168 11.10 9.22 -17.71
CA ASP A 168 9.88 8.71 -17.06
C ASP A 168 10.09 7.32 -16.45
N GLY A 169 11.14 6.58 -16.83
CA GLY A 169 11.49 5.27 -16.28
C GLY A 169 10.66 4.11 -16.83
N CYS A 170 9.81 4.36 -17.83
CA CYS A 170 9.03 3.30 -18.48
C CYS A 170 9.92 2.43 -19.38
N ASP A 171 9.62 1.14 -19.44
CA ASP A 171 10.21 0.25 -20.46
C ASP A 171 9.81 0.75 -21.86
N GLU A 172 10.70 0.57 -22.86
CA GLU A 172 10.43 0.91 -24.28
C GLU A 172 9.43 -0.03 -24.95
#